data_AF-A0AAN8F147-F1
#
_entry.id   AF-A0AAN8F147-F1
#
_cell.length_a   1.000
_cell.length_b   1.000
_cell.length_c   1.000
_cell.angle_alpha   90.00
_cell.angle_beta   90.00
_cell.angle_gamma   90.00
#
_symmetry.space_group_name_H-M   'P 1'
#
loop_
_entity.id
_entity.type
_entity.pdbx_description
1 polymer ?
#
loop_
_entity_poly.entity_id
_entity_poly.type
_entity_poly.pdbx_seq_one_letter_code
_entity_poly.pdbx_strand_id
1 'polypeptide(L)' 'MLFYVLIALMVLNAFTQEGVMAAECRDNSAICHTRKDWCHSDNEDQRQVMRDNCKKTCGF' A
#
# COMPACT_ATOMS: atom_id res chain seq x y z
N MET A 1 -22.81 8.32 -32.59
CA MET A 1 -21.34 8.15 -32.46
C MET A 1 -20.83 8.78 -31.15
N LEU A 2 -20.93 10.09 -30.96
CA LEU A 2 -20.40 10.80 -29.77
C LEU A 2 -20.98 10.29 -28.43
N PHE A 3 -22.28 10.03 -28.37
CA PHE A 3 -22.94 9.46 -27.18
C PHE A 3 -22.38 8.10 -26.77
N TYR A 4 -22.00 7.24 -27.72
CA TYR A 4 -21.40 5.93 -27.42
C TYR A 4 -19.99 6.06 -26.85
N VAL A 5 -19.21 7.03 -27.33
CA VAL A 5 -17.87 7.33 -26.82
C VAL A 5 -17.95 7.82 -25.37
N LEU A 6 -18.91 8.70 -25.06
CA LEU A 6 -19.13 9.20 -23.71
C LEU A 6 -19.53 8.09 -22.73
N ILE A 7 -20.40 7.17 -23.15
CA ILE A 7 -20.79 6.01 -22.34
C ILE A 7 -19.59 5.09 -22.10
N ALA A 8 -18.78 4.82 -23.14
CA ALA A 8 -17.60 3.98 -23.02
C ALA A 8 -16.55 4.55 -22.04
N LEU A 9 -16.30 5.86 -22.08
CA LEU A 9 -15.39 6.53 -21.14
C LEU A 9 -15.87 6.47 -19.68
N MET A 10 -17.18 6.61 -19.45
CA MET A 10 -17.76 6.49 -18.10
C MET A 10 -17.63 5.07 -17.55
N VAL A 11 -17.82 4.03 -18.37
CA VAL A 11 -17.65 2.63 -17.97
C VAL A 11 -16.17 2.31 -17.69
N LEU A 12 -15.25 2.82 -18.51
CA LEU A 12 -13.81 2.63 -18.27
C LEU A 12 -13.35 3.28 -16.95
N ASN A 13 -13.87 4.46 -16.61
CA ASN A 13 -13.57 5.12 -15.32
C ASN A 13 -14.16 4.37 -14.10
N ALA A 14 -15.28 3.65 -14.26
CA ALA A 14 -15.83 2.84 -13.18
C ALA A 14 -14.96 1.60 -12.87
N PHE A 15 -14.29 1.05 -13.89
CA PHE A 15 -13.40 -0.11 -13.74
C PHE A 15 -11.97 0.24 -13.32
N THR A 16 -11.53 1.50 -13.45
CA THR A 16 -10.16 1.91 -13.06
C THR A 16 -10.00 2.13 -11.56
N GLN A 17 -11.09 2.19 -10.77
CA GLN A 17 -11.01 2.50 -9.35
C GLN A 17 -10.66 1.30 -8.45
N GLU A 18 -10.73 0.07 -8.95
CA GLU A 18 -10.24 -1.13 -8.22
C GLU A 18 -8.72 -1.38 -8.44
N GLY A 19 -8.09 -0.61 -9.33
CA GLY A 19 -6.71 -0.80 -9.80
C GLY A 19 -5.67 0.15 -9.22
N VAL A 20 -6.03 1.06 -8.30
CA VAL A 20 -5.02 1.61 -7.38
C VAL A 20 -4.75 0.51 -6.37
N MET A 21 -3.81 -0.37 -6.73
CA MET A 21 -3.34 -1.48 -5.89
C MET A 21 -3.20 -0.97 -4.46
N ALA A 22 -4.18 -1.28 -3.62
CA ALA A 22 -4.04 -1.16 -2.19
C ALA A 22 -2.85 -2.06 -1.90
N ALA A 23 -1.68 -1.46 -1.69
CA ALA A 23 -0.45 -2.20 -1.44
C ALA A 23 -0.80 -3.21 -0.36
N GLU A 24 -0.74 -4.50 -0.70
CA GLU A 24 -1.23 -5.56 0.16
C GLU A 24 -0.63 -5.33 1.56
N CYS A 25 -1.49 -5.11 2.57
CA CYS A 25 -1.03 -4.79 3.91
C CYS A 25 -0.47 -6.06 4.56
N ARG A 26 0.79 -6.34 4.22
CA ARG A 26 1.53 -7.52 4.65
C ARG A 26 2.93 -7.11 5.09
N ASP A 27 3.49 -7.96 5.92
CA ASP A 27 4.91 -7.89 6.24
C ASP A 27 5.69 -8.64 5.17
N ASN A 28 6.75 -8.01 4.68
CA ASN A 28 7.62 -8.52 3.62
C ASN A 28 8.94 -9.10 4.17
N SER A 29 9.13 -9.08 5.49
CA SER A 29 10.37 -9.56 6.11
C SER A 29 10.12 -10.32 7.42
N ALA A 30 10.92 -11.34 7.67
CA ALA A 30 10.90 -12.11 8.92
C ALA A 30 11.35 -11.27 10.14
N ILE A 31 12.05 -10.16 9.92
CA ILE A 31 12.51 -9.29 11.02
C ILE A 31 11.34 -8.56 11.70
N CYS A 32 10.18 -8.45 11.06
CA CYS A 32 9.07 -7.64 11.57
C CYS A 32 8.63 -8.12 12.96
N HIS A 33 8.54 -9.43 13.18
CA HIS A 33 8.18 -9.99 14.48
C HIS A 33 9.26 -9.81 15.56
N THR A 34 10.54 -9.82 15.17
CA THR A 34 11.67 -9.73 16.12
C THR A 34 12.11 -8.30 16.39
N ARG A 35 11.79 -7.36 15.50
CA ARG A 35 12.17 -5.94 15.54
C ARG A 35 10.98 -5.00 15.68
N LYS A 36 9.93 -5.42 16.37
CA LYS A 36 8.73 -4.60 16.58
C LYS A 36 9.04 -3.28 17.32
N ASP A 37 10.09 -3.27 18.13
CA ASP A 37 10.64 -2.08 18.77
C ASP A 37 11.07 -1.00 17.77
N TRP A 38 11.49 -1.38 16.56
CA TRP A 38 11.92 -0.44 15.51
C TRP A 38 10.77 0.38 14.92
N CYS A 39 9.51 -0.02 15.12
CA CYS A 39 8.35 0.78 14.71
C CYS A 39 8.35 2.18 15.36
N HIS A 40 8.93 2.29 16.56
CA HIS A 40 8.97 3.52 17.37
C HIS A 40 10.40 3.96 17.71
N SER A 41 11.40 3.47 16.97
CA SER A 41 12.78 3.86 17.22
C SER A 41 13.01 5.34 16.88
N ASP A 42 13.90 5.99 17.64
CA ASP A 42 14.40 7.33 17.30
C ASP A 42 15.40 7.29 16.14
N ASN A 43 15.90 6.11 15.79
CA ASN A 43 16.73 5.91 14.62
C ASN A 43 15.86 5.83 13.36
N GLU A 44 16.02 6.83 12.47
CA GLU A 44 15.22 6.95 11.26
C GLU A 44 15.45 5.80 10.27
N ASP A 45 16.66 5.24 10.19
CA ASP A 45 16.95 4.11 9.31
C ASP A 45 16.15 2.87 9.74
N GLN A 46 16.04 2.65 11.05
CA GLN A 46 15.26 1.55 11.61
C GLN A 46 13.76 1.73 11.32
N ARG A 47 13.23 2.94 11.53
CA ARG A 47 11.83 3.24 11.20
C ARG A 47 11.56 3.09 9.71
N GLN A 48 12.51 3.50 8.86
CA GLN A 48 12.38 3.39 7.41
C GLN A 48 12.32 1.92 6.98
N VAL A 49 13.22 1.08 7.51
CA VAL A 49 13.18 -0.38 7.30
C VAL A 49 11.81 -0.96 7.68
N MET A 50 11.22 -0.52 8.81
CA MET A 50 9.90 -0.97 9.24
C MET A 50 8.76 -0.44 8.37
N ARG A 51 8.83 0.80 7.87
CA ARG A 51 7.84 1.36 6.94
C ARG A 51 7.82 0.64 5.61
N ASP A 52 8.98 0.23 5.12
CA ASP A 52 9.11 -0.43 3.83
C ASP A 52 8.70 -1.91 3.91
N ASN A 53 9.03 -2.58 5.02
CA ASN A 53 8.91 -4.03 5.12
C ASN A 53 7.85 -4.54 6.11
N CYS A 54 7.45 -3.74 7.10
CA CYS A 54 6.71 -4.22 8.27
C CYS A 54 5.41 -3.44 8.50
N LYS A 55 4.74 -3.05 7.41
CA LYS A 55 3.53 -2.22 7.43
C LYS A 55 2.43 -2.83 8.29
N LYS A 56 2.22 -4.15 8.20
CA LYS A 56 1.22 -4.85 8.99
C LYS A 56 1.62 -4.95 10.46
N THR A 57 2.88 -5.25 10.75
CA THR A 57 3.37 -5.35 12.14
C THR A 57 3.34 -4.00 12.87
N CYS A 58 3.70 -2.91 12.20
CA CYS A 58 3.72 -1.56 12.79
C CYS A 58 2.39 -0.81 12.66
N GLY A 59 1.48 -1.23 11.78
CA GLY A 59 0.20 -0.57 11.56
C GLY A 59 0.31 0.76 10.80
N PHE A 60 1.20 0.83 9.82
CA PHE A 60 1.34 1.98 8.92
C PHE A 60 0.28 2.01 7.81
#